data_AF-A0A932GUK3-F1
#
_entry.id   AF-A0A932GUK3-F1
#
_cell.length_a   1.000
_cell.length_b   1.000
_cell.length_c   1.000
_cell.angle_alpha   90.00
_cell.angle_beta   90.00
_cell.angle_gamma   90.00
#
_symmetry.space_group_name_H-M   'P 1'
#
loop_
_entity.id
_entity.type
_entity.pdbx_description
1 polymer ?
#
loop_
_entity_poly.entity_id
_entity_poly.type
_entity_poly.pdbx_seq_one_letter_code
_entity_poly.pdbx_strand_id
1 'polypeptide(L)' 'MAVLLRAIAIFIEVSLLVSIMYVLLAGARLTIFDLGLGPKYKKVVTMALVLVGGMVLAFFIAHLTAFYPAL' A
#
# COMPACT_ATOMS: atom_id res chain seq x y z
N MET A 1 -4.71 1.36 -29.42
CA MET A 1 -5.09 0.14 -28.67
C MET A 1 -4.10 -0.18 -27.56
N ALA A 2 -2.79 -0.37 -27.84
CA ALA A 2 -1.79 -0.75 -26.84
C ALA A 2 -1.62 0.23 -25.66
N VAL A 3 -1.60 1.55 -25.90
CA VAL A 3 -1.40 2.56 -24.85
C VAL A 3 -2.57 2.62 -23.86
N LEU A 4 -3.80 2.53 -24.36
CA LEU A 4 -5.00 2.55 -23.51
C LEU A 4 -5.07 1.28 -22.65
N LEU A 5 -4.80 0.12 -23.24
CA LEU A 5 -4.78 -1.16 -22.52
C LEU A 5 -3.69 -1.19 -21.44
N ARG A 6 -2.51 -0.63 -21.73
CA ARG A 6 -1.42 -0.46 -20.76
C ARG A 6 -1.82 0.45 -19.60
N ALA A 7 -2.46 1.59 -19.88
CA ALA A 7 -2.92 2.50 -18.84
C ALA A 7 -3.95 1.82 -17.91
N ILE A 8 -4.88 1.05 -18.48
CA ILE A 8 -5.87 0.28 -17.72
C ILE A 8 -5.19 -0.79 -16.87
N ALA A 9 -4.22 -1.53 -17.42
CA ALA A 9 -3.51 -2.57 -16.69
C ALA A 9 -2.72 -2.00 -15.49
N ILE A 10 -1.98 -0.90 -15.70
CA ILE A 10 -1.29 -0.19 -14.62
C ILE A 10 -2.28 0.29 -13.56
N PHE A 11 -3.42 0.85 -13.96
CA PHE A 11 -4.43 1.32 -13.02
C PHE A 11 -5.01 0.18 -12.15
N ILE A 12 -5.30 -0.97 -12.77
CA ILE A 12 -5.81 -2.16 -12.07
C ILE A 12 -4.76 -2.69 -11.09
N GLU A 13 -3.50 -2.80 -11.49
CA GLU A 13 -2.43 -3.26 -10.60
C GLU A 13 -2.21 -2.31 -9.42
N VAL A 14 -2.16 -1.00 -9.65
CA VAL A 14 -2.05 -0.02 -8.57
C VAL A 14 -3.25 -0.14 -7.62
N SER A 15 -4.46 -0.30 -8.15
CA SER A 15 -5.68 -0.45 -7.32
C SER A 15 -5.66 -1.72 -6.47
N LEU A 16 -5.19 -2.84 -7.04
CA LEU A 16 -5.01 -4.09 -6.30
C LEU A 16 -3.95 -3.97 -5.21
N LEU A 17 -2.80 -3.36 -5.51
CA LEU A 17 -1.72 -3.16 -4.56
C LEU A 17 -2.13 -2.25 -3.40
N VAL A 18 -2.84 -1.15 -3.69
CA VAL A 18 -3.40 -0.28 -2.65
C VAL A 18 -4.36 -1.07 -1.76
N SER A 19 -5.22 -1.91 -2.35
CA SER A 19 -6.18 -2.72 -1.60
C SER A 19 -5.50 -3.76 -0.71
N ILE A 20 -4.52 -4.50 -1.24
CA ILE A 20 -3.73 -5.49 -0.47
C ILE A 20 -2.98 -4.80 0.66
N MET A 21 -2.32 -3.67 0.40
CA MET A 21 -1.59 -2.94 1.43
C MET A 21 -2.50 -2.38 2.51
N TYR A 22 -3.68 -1.87 2.14
CA TYR A 22 -4.67 -1.43 3.11
C TYR A 22 -5.08 -2.57 4.04
N VAL A 23 -5.39 -3.75 3.48
CA VAL A 23 -5.76 -4.94 4.27
C VAL A 23 -4.62 -5.37 5.21
N LEU A 24 -3.37 -5.38 4.74
CA LEU A 24 -2.21 -5.72 5.57
C LEU A 24 -2.01 -4.73 6.73
N LEU A 25 -2.09 -3.42 6.45
CA LEU A 25 -1.95 -2.38 7.48
C LEU A 25 -3.11 -2.40 8.49
N ALA A 26 -4.32 -2.67 8.02
CA ALA A 26 -5.49 -2.85 8.89
C ALA A 26 -5.34 -4.10 9.78
N GLY A 27 -4.85 -5.21 9.23
CA GLY A 27 -4.51 -6.42 9.97
C GLY A 27 -3.45 -6.16 11.03
N ALA A 28 -2.34 -5.50 10.67
CA ALA A 28 -1.29 -5.13 11.62
C ALA A 28 -1.82 -4.24 12.75
N ARG A 29 -2.73 -3.30 12.44
CA ARG A 29 -3.40 -2.47 13.45
C ARG A 29 -4.26 -3.29 14.41
N LEU A 30 -4.98 -4.28 13.92
CA LEU A 30 -5.78 -5.20 14.75
C LEU A 30 -4.90 -6.08 15.63
N THR A 31 -3.83 -6.67 15.10
CA THR A 31 -2.87 -7.47 15.89
C THR A 31 -2.25 -6.63 17.01
N ILE A 32 -1.89 -5.38 16.73
CA ILE A 32 -1.35 -4.47 17.74
C ILE A 32 -2.40 -4.17 18.82
N PHE A 33 -3.67 -4.03 18.44
CA PHE A 33 -4.76 -3.87 19.40
C PHE A 33 -4.92 -5.12 20.28
N ASP A 34 -4.88 -6.32 19.70
CA ASP A 34 -4.97 -7.60 20.42
C ASP A 34 -3.79 -7.81 21.39
N LEU A 35 -2.61 -7.28 21.09
CA LEU A 35 -1.45 -7.29 21.99
C LEU A 35 -1.60 -6.36 23.21
N GLY A 36 -2.75 -5.69 23.37
CA GLY A 36 -3.04 -4.86 24.55
C GLY A 36 -2.31 -3.51 24.55
N LEU A 37 -1.80 -3.06 23.41
CA LEU A 37 -1.22 -1.72 23.28
C LEU A 37 -2.31 -0.66 23.49
N GLY A 38 -2.32 -0.08 24.69
CA GLY A 38 -3.32 0.88 25.11
C GLY A 38 -3.36 2.17 24.28
N PRO A 39 -4.40 3.01 24.48
CA PRO A 39 -4.66 4.21 23.68
C PRO A 39 -3.49 5.23 23.66
N LYS A 40 -2.58 5.16 24.63
CA LYS A 40 -1.35 5.95 24.69
C LYS A 40 -0.43 5.75 23.47
N TYR A 41 -0.37 4.54 22.91
CA TYR A 41 0.51 4.21 21.78
C TYR A 41 -0.21 4.20 20.43
N LYS A 42 -1.54 4.29 20.42
CA LYS A 42 -2.38 4.27 19.20
C LYS A 42 -1.90 5.29 18.17
N LYS A 43 -1.55 6.51 18.60
CA LYS A 43 -1.09 7.58 17.70
C LYS A 43 0.26 7.25 17.06
N VAL A 44 1.20 6.74 17.85
CA VAL A 44 2.55 6.36 17.37
C VAL A 44 2.45 5.18 16.40
N VAL A 45 1.68 4.16 16.75
CA VAL A 45 1.45 2.98 15.91
C VAL A 45 0.79 3.38 14.59
N THR A 46 -0.24 4.22 14.64
CA THR A 46 -0.92 4.67 13.41
C THR A 46 0.03 5.47 12.54
N MET A 47 0.86 6.34 13.13
CA MET A 47 1.85 7.11 12.38
C MET A 47 2.92 6.21 11.74
N ALA A 48 3.39 5.19 12.46
CA ALA A 48 4.33 4.21 11.93
C ALA A 48 3.71 3.39 10.77
N LEU A 49 2.47 2.93 10.93
CA LEU A 49 1.76 2.21 9.87
C LEU A 49 1.52 3.08 8.64
N VAL A 50 1.20 4.37 8.81
CA VAL A 50 1.05 5.31 7.70
C VAL A 50 2.38 5.56 7.00
N LEU A 51 3.48 5.72 7.74
CA LEU A 51 4.82 5.89 7.17
C LEU A 51 5.24 4.67 6.36
N VAL A 52 5.13 3.47 6.93
CA VAL A 52 5.49 2.22 6.24
C VAL A 52 4.57 1.99 5.04
N GLY A 53 3.26 2.18 5.20
CA GLY A 53 2.30 2.09 4.10
C GLY A 53 2.60 3.06 2.96
N GLY A 54 2.96 4.31 3.28
CA GLY A 54 3.37 5.31 2.30
C GLY A 54 4.65 4.96 1.57
N MET A 55 5.68 4.47 2.27
CA MET A 55 6.93 4.02 1.65
C MET A 55 6.70 2.84 0.70
N VAL A 56 5.88 1.87 1.11
CA VAL A 56 5.56 0.69 0.30
C VAL A 56 4.74 1.08 -0.94
N LEU A 57 3.76 1.98 -0.81
CA LEU A 57 3.01 2.51 -1.95
C LEU A 57 3.91 3.25 -2.94
N ALA A 58 4.79 4.13 -2.45
CA ALA A 58 5.73 4.85 -3.30
C ALA A 58 6.67 3.89 -4.05
N PHE A 59 7.19 2.86 -3.36
CA PHE A 59 7.99 1.81 -3.97
C PHE A 59 7.22 1.06 -5.07
N PHE A 60 5.97 0.66 -4.81
CA PHE A 60 5.18 -0.08 -5.80
C PHE A 60 4.82 0.77 -7.03
N ILE A 61 4.48 2.04 -6.84
CA ILE A 61 4.25 2.96 -7.97
C ILE A 61 5.54 3.08 -8.79
N ALA A 62 6.68 3.33 -8.16
CA ALA A 62 7.97 3.42 -8.84
C ALA A 62 8.31 2.11 -9.58
N HIS A 63 8.11 0.96 -8.93
CA HIS A 63 8.34 -0.37 -9.52
C HIS A 63 7.46 -0.58 -10.76
N LEU A 64 6.15 -0.37 -10.65
CA LEU A 64 5.24 -0.55 -11.79
C LEU A 64 5.57 0.41 -12.93
N THR A 65 5.92 1.67 -12.65
CA THR A 65 6.30 2.63 -13.69
C THR A 65 7.63 2.30 -14.36
N ALA A 66 8.61 1.76 -13.61
CA ALA A 66 9.92 1.40 -14.13
C ALA A 66 9.90 0.10 -14.93
N PHE A 67 9.08 -0.88 -14.52
CA PHE A 67 9.03 -2.21 -15.11
C PHE A 67 7.93 -2.39 -16.16
N TYR A 68 7.05 -1.41 -16.39
CA TYR A 68 6.17 -1.44 -17.57
C TYR A 68 6.92 -0.96 -18.82
N PRO A 69 7.32 -1.85 -19.74
CA PRO A 69 8.04 -1.45 -20.94
C PRO A 69 7.21 -0.49 -21.79
N ALA A 70 7.89 0.47 -22.42
CA ALA A 70 7.27 1.46 -23.27
C ALA A 70 6.91 0.95 -24.68
N LEU A 71 7.21 -0.32 -24.97
CA LEU A 71 7.15 -0.95 -26.29
C LEU A 71 6.35 -2.26 -26.21
#